data_AF-A0A7S3HVH9-F1
#
_entry.id   AF-A0A7S3HVH9-F1
#
_cell.length_a   1.000
_cell.length_b   1.000
_cell.length_c   1.000
_cell.angle_alpha   90.00
_cell.angle_beta   90.00
_cell.angle_gamma   90.00
#
_symmetry.space_group_name_H-M   'P 1'
#
loop_
_entity.id
_entity.type
_entity.pdbx_description
1 polymer ?
#
loop_
_entity_poly.entity_id
_entity_poly.type
_entity_poly.pdbx_seq_one_letter_code
_entity_poly.pdbx_strand_id
1 'polypeptide(L)'
;MKQFPKNGSGQMKFDPSAYVELQMAQLIRAYSTAEERENICMMIESVDDKKDLWLIYELCSGRTMNEHLFEVKGEFYKGERIYMVHHSHFYHALRTNLEMLKDFLYRMCVALSLFARISIVHGDLKPDNIIIDYDPETQSIRSLKVIDLGSAFLLNEEGRTIRNQ
;
A
#
# COMPACT_ATOMS: atom_id res chain seq x y z
N MET A 1 -10.26 6.17 3.15
CA MET A 1 -11.20 5.37 3.95
C MET A 1 -11.58 4.14 3.15
N LYS A 2 -11.65 2.97 3.78
CA LYS A 2 -12.12 1.71 3.17
C LYS A 2 -13.38 1.25 3.88
N GLN A 3 -14.37 0.79 3.13
CA GLN A 3 -15.64 0.29 3.64
C GLN A 3 -15.69 -1.23 3.50
N PHE A 4 -16.07 -1.93 4.56
CA PHE A 4 -16.28 -3.37 4.58
C PHE A 4 -17.72 -3.67 5.02
N PRO A 5 -18.63 -3.98 4.09
CA PRO A 5 -20.02 -4.28 4.42
C PRO A 5 -20.17 -5.56 5.25
N LYS A 6 -21.09 -5.52 6.21
CA LYS A 6 -21.53 -6.69 6.98
C LYS A 6 -22.53 -7.48 6.16
N ASN A 7 -22.22 -8.75 5.87
CA ASN A 7 -23.16 -9.63 5.19
C ASN A 7 -24.34 -9.97 6.11
N GLY A 8 -25.54 -9.56 5.70
CA GLY A 8 -26.78 -9.69 6.48
C GLY A 8 -27.37 -11.10 6.46
N SER A 9 -26.73 -12.07 7.11
CA SER A 9 -27.37 -13.32 7.53
C SER A 9 -26.44 -14.14 8.44
N GLY A 10 -26.65 -14.07 9.75
CA GLY A 10 -26.09 -15.02 10.73
C GLY A 10 -24.56 -14.94 10.91
N GLN A 11 -24.14 -14.33 12.02
CA GLN A 11 -22.77 -13.90 12.36
C GLN A 11 -22.29 -12.69 11.55
N MET A 12 -21.99 -11.59 12.25
CA MET A 12 -21.31 -10.41 11.70
C MET A 12 -19.92 -10.82 11.17
N LYS A 13 -19.87 -11.32 9.94
CA LYS A 13 -18.60 -11.66 9.28
C LYS A 13 -18.33 -10.61 8.20
N PHE A 14 -17.32 -9.80 8.45
CA PHE A 14 -16.72 -8.93 7.44
C PHE A 14 -15.84 -9.74 6.50
N ASP A 15 -15.39 -9.09 5.42
CA ASP A 15 -14.27 -9.60 4.63
C ASP A 15 -13.06 -9.87 5.55
N PRO A 16 -12.44 -11.07 5.50
CA PRO A 16 -11.27 -11.40 6.33
C PRO A 16 -10.12 -10.39 6.18
N SER A 17 -9.96 -9.77 5.01
CA SER A 17 -8.93 -8.76 4.77
C SER A 17 -9.07 -7.54 5.69
N ALA A 18 -10.28 -7.20 6.14
CA ALA A 18 -10.51 -6.09 7.07
C ALA A 18 -9.85 -6.36 8.44
N TYR A 19 -9.94 -7.59 8.94
CA TYR A 19 -9.31 -7.99 10.19
C TYR A 19 -7.79 -8.05 10.08
N VAL A 20 -7.29 -8.54 8.95
CA VAL A 20 -5.85 -8.51 8.66
C VAL A 20 -5.36 -7.07 8.71
N GLU A 21 -6.02 -6.16 7.98
CA GLU A 21 -5.59 -4.77 7.90
C GLU A 21 -5.63 -4.07 9.27
N LEU A 22 -6.68 -4.32 10.07
CA LEU A 22 -6.78 -3.82 11.44
C LEU A 22 -5.67 -4.36 12.35
N GLN A 23 -5.39 -5.67 12.30
CA GLN A 23 -4.34 -6.32 13.07
C GLN A 23 -2.96 -5.75 12.71
N MET A 24 -2.65 -5.62 11.41
CA MET A 24 -1.38 -5.06 10.96
C MET A 24 -1.24 -3.59 11.37
N ALA A 25 -2.31 -2.80 11.25
CA ALA A 25 -2.30 -1.40 11.66
C ALA A 25 -2.04 -1.22 13.17
N GLN A 26 -2.59 -2.09 14.01
CA GLN A 26 -2.32 -2.10 15.45
C GLN A 26 -0.86 -2.41 15.75
N LEU A 27 -0.28 -3.42 15.11
CA LEU A 27 1.13 -3.78 15.26
C LEU A 27 2.05 -2.63 14.81
N ILE A 28 1.80 -2.08 13.62
CA ILE A 28 2.56 -0.95 13.09
C ILE A 28 2.47 0.23 14.04
N ARG A 29 1.29 0.59 14.53
CA ARG A 29 1.11 1.70 15.49
C ARG A 29 1.90 1.48 16.78
N ALA A 30 1.93 0.25 17.30
CA ALA A 30 2.59 -0.08 18.55
C ALA A 30 4.13 -0.06 18.44
N TYR A 31 4.67 -0.51 17.31
CA TYR A 31 6.10 -0.84 17.20
C TYR A 31 6.89 -0.01 16.18
N SER A 32 6.25 0.86 15.39
CA SER A 32 6.94 1.74 14.45
C SER A 32 7.56 2.97 15.11
N THR A 33 8.74 3.36 14.63
CA THR A 33 9.39 4.64 14.91
C THR A 33 8.72 5.78 14.13
N ALA A 34 9.08 7.03 14.43
CA ALA A 34 8.56 8.18 13.68
C ALA A 34 8.94 8.13 12.19
N GLU A 35 10.20 7.82 11.89
CA GLU A 35 10.72 7.71 10.52
C GLU A 35 10.02 6.58 9.72
N GLU A 36 9.76 5.43 10.34
CA GLU A 36 9.08 4.34 9.66
C GLU A 36 7.63 4.71 9.29
N ARG A 37 6.94 5.48 10.15
CA ARG A 37 5.57 5.96 9.91
C ARG A 37 5.48 6.95 8.75
N GLU A 38 6.57 7.63 8.40
CA GLU A 38 6.58 8.49 7.23
C GLU A 38 6.42 7.68 5.93
N ASN A 39 6.82 6.40 5.93
CA ASN A 39 6.91 5.55 4.76
C ASN A 39 5.77 4.51 4.62
N ILE A 40 4.81 4.52 5.56
CA ILE A 40 3.61 3.66 5.56
C ILE A 40 2.37 4.56 5.64
N CYS A 41 1.28 4.16 4.99
CA CYS A 41 -0.02 4.81 5.20
C CYS A 41 -0.63 4.35 6.53
N MET A 42 -0.70 5.26 7.48
CA MET A 42 -1.16 5.00 8.83
C MET A 42 -2.70 4.99 8.91
N MET A 43 -3.25 3.92 9.46
CA MET A 43 -4.64 3.91 9.91
C MET A 43 -4.77 4.88 11.10
N ILE A 44 -5.70 5.83 11.01
CA ILE A 44 -6.03 6.80 12.07
C ILE A 44 -6.98 6.17 13.09
N GLU A 45 -8.04 5.53 12.60
CA GLU A 45 -9.08 4.90 13.43
C GLU A 45 -9.89 3.88 12.64
N SER A 46 -10.74 3.13 13.34
CA SER A 46 -11.72 2.23 12.76
C SER A 46 -13.09 2.47 13.38
N VAL A 47 -14.14 2.54 12.56
CA VAL A 47 -15.52 2.73 13.02
C VAL A 47 -16.33 1.50 12.63
N ASP A 48 -16.85 0.79 13.63
CA ASP A 48 -17.74 -0.36 13.44
C ASP A 48 -19.18 0.07 13.72
N ASP A 49 -20.02 0.13 12.68
CA ASP A 49 -21.44 0.46 12.79
C ASP A 49 -22.34 -0.76 12.51
N LYS A 50 -23.66 -0.59 12.44
CA LYS A 50 -24.59 -1.72 12.24
C LYS A 50 -24.45 -2.40 10.88
N LYS A 51 -23.99 -1.68 9.87
CA LYS A 51 -23.94 -2.09 8.46
C LYS A 51 -22.51 -2.36 7.99
N ASP A 52 -21.54 -1.62 8.50
CA ASP A 52 -20.22 -1.55 7.89
C ASP A 52 -19.11 -1.44 8.96
N LEU A 53 -17.92 -1.95 8.61
CA LEU A 53 -16.67 -1.57 9.26
C LEU A 53 -15.94 -0.59 8.34
N TRP A 54 -15.60 0.57 8.88
CA TRP A 54 -14.87 1.61 8.20
C TRP A 54 -13.45 1.66 8.73
N LEU A 55 -12.46 1.54 7.84
CA LEU A 55 -11.06 1.75 8.17
C LEU A 55 -10.64 3.13 7.66
N ILE A 56 -10.24 4.01 8.57
CA ILE A 56 -9.92 5.41 8.30
C ILE A 56 -8.40 5.57 8.32
N TYR A 57 -7.85 6.08 7.22
CA TYR A 57 -6.41 6.25 7.01
C TYR A 57 -6.05 7.71 6.88
N GLU A 58 -4.78 8.04 7.10
CA GLU A 58 -4.24 9.32 6.70
C GLU A 58 -4.43 9.54 5.19
N LEU A 59 -4.62 10.81 4.80
CA LEU A 59 -4.67 11.17 3.40
C LEU A 59 -3.23 11.30 2.88
N CYS A 60 -2.84 10.37 2.01
CA CYS A 60 -1.55 10.42 1.34
C CYS A 60 -1.61 11.41 0.17
N SER A 61 -0.63 12.30 0.08
CA SER A 61 -0.44 13.14 -1.12
C SER A 61 0.03 12.31 -2.30
N GLY A 62 -0.34 12.71 -3.52
CA GLY A 62 0.13 12.09 -4.75
C GLY A 62 -0.80 11.03 -5.33
N ARG A 63 -0.22 10.05 -6.02
CA ARG A 63 -0.92 8.99 -6.76
C ARG A 63 -0.20 7.66 -6.58
N THR A 64 -0.82 6.56 -7.01
CA THR A 64 -0.14 5.27 -7.00
C THR A 64 1.11 5.30 -7.88
N MET A 65 2.13 4.51 -7.54
CA MET A 65 3.35 4.40 -8.33
C MET A 65 3.02 3.89 -9.73
N ASN A 66 2.02 3.02 -9.89
CA ASN A 66 1.56 2.56 -11.20
C ASN A 66 1.10 3.73 -12.09
N GLU A 67 0.27 4.64 -11.57
CA GLU A 67 -0.19 5.83 -12.29
C GLU A 67 0.95 6.80 -12.62
N HIS A 68 1.99 6.87 -11.78
CA HIS A 68 3.18 7.67 -12.07
C HIS A 68 4.08 7.03 -13.13
N LEU A 69 4.18 5.70 -13.15
CA LEU A 69 5.04 4.97 -14.08
C LEU A 69 4.45 4.92 -15.49
N PHE A 70 3.13 4.78 -15.61
CA PHE A 70 2.49 4.43 -16.87
C PHE A 70 1.22 5.24 -17.14
N GLU A 71 1.07 5.68 -18.39
CA GLU A 71 -0.22 6.10 -18.95
C GLU A 71 -0.75 4.96 -19.82
N VAL A 72 -1.87 4.37 -19.40
CA VAL A 72 -2.48 3.23 -20.07
C VAL A 72 -3.75 3.67 -20.80
N LYS A 73 -3.79 3.48 -22.11
CA LYS A 73 -4.97 3.76 -22.95
C LYS A 73 -5.48 2.45 -23.54
N GLY A 74 -6.73 2.12 -23.23
CA GLY A 74 -7.39 0.94 -23.76
C GLY A 74 -8.32 1.29 -24.92
N GLU A 75 -8.19 0.59 -26.04
CA GLU A 75 -9.07 0.70 -27.21
C GLU A 75 -9.60 -0.68 -27.61
N PHE A 76 -10.77 -0.72 -28.25
CA PHE A 76 -11.31 -1.96 -28.79
C PHE A 76 -10.90 -2.13 -30.25
N TYR A 77 -10.30 -3.25 -30.58
CA TYR A 77 -9.95 -3.62 -31.94
C TYR A 77 -10.44 -5.04 -32.23
N LYS A 78 -11.34 -5.17 -33.20
CA LYS A 78 -11.96 -6.45 -33.60
C LYS A 78 -12.60 -7.24 -32.45
N GLY A 79 -13.24 -6.54 -31.51
CA GLY A 79 -13.90 -7.16 -30.35
C GLY A 79 -12.97 -7.42 -29.15
N GLU A 80 -11.66 -7.28 -29.33
CA GLU A 80 -10.66 -7.43 -28.27
C GLU A 80 -10.27 -6.08 -27.68
N ARG A 81 -9.94 -6.04 -26.39
CA ARG A 81 -9.41 -4.85 -25.71
C ARG A 81 -7.88 -4.85 -25.82
N ILE A 82 -7.33 -3.85 -26.49
CA ILE A 82 -5.87 -3.64 -26.61
C ILE A 82 -5.47 -2.47 -25.72
N TYR A 83 -4.35 -2.61 -25.02
CA TYR A 83 -3.79 -1.57 -24.17
C TYR A 83 -2.49 -1.04 -24.76
N MET A 84 -2.46 0.27 -24.98
CA MET A 84 -1.24 1.00 -25.26
C MET A 84 -0.69 1.53 -23.94
N VAL A 85 0.57 1.23 -23.67
CA VAL A 85 1.26 1.62 -22.43
C VAL A 85 2.35 2.62 -22.78
N HIS A 86 2.25 3.82 -22.24
CA HIS A 86 3.28 4.83 -22.36
C HIS A 86 4.03 4.96 -21.04
N HIS A 87 5.36 4.96 -21.10
CA HIS A 87 6.19 5.29 -19.95
C HIS A 87 6.06 6.78 -19.64
N SER A 88 5.69 7.09 -18.42
CA SER A 88 5.49 8.46 -17.94
C SER A 88 6.80 9.08 -17.45
N HIS A 89 6.78 10.37 -17.12
CA HIS A 89 7.98 11.11 -16.72
C HIS A 89 8.70 10.48 -15.52
N PHE A 90 7.96 10.00 -14.51
CA PHE A 90 8.52 9.36 -13.32
C PHE A 90 9.34 8.09 -13.66
N TYR A 91 8.88 7.28 -14.62
CA TYR A 91 9.62 6.11 -15.10
C TYR A 91 11.00 6.51 -15.63
N HIS A 92 11.04 7.54 -16.47
CA HIS A 92 12.29 8.02 -17.03
C HIS A 92 13.20 8.63 -15.96
N ALA A 93 12.64 9.43 -15.05
CA ALA A 93 13.38 10.05 -13.95
C ALA A 93 14.01 9.00 -13.03
N LEU A 94 13.28 7.97 -12.60
CA LEU A 94 13.85 6.87 -11.79
C LEU A 94 15.01 6.15 -12.50
N ARG A 95 14.95 6.03 -13.83
CA ARG A 95 15.98 5.35 -14.63
C ARG A 95 17.24 6.19 -14.78
N THR A 96 17.13 7.52 -14.85
CA THR A 96 18.24 8.40 -15.23
C THR A 96 18.74 9.29 -14.10
N ASN A 97 17.97 9.48 -13.03
CA ASN A 97 18.33 10.27 -11.86
C ASN A 97 18.70 9.34 -10.70
N LEU A 98 20.01 9.15 -10.50
CA LEU A 98 20.55 8.24 -9.48
C LEU A 98 20.16 8.67 -8.05
N GLU A 99 20.10 9.97 -7.77
CA GLU A 99 19.75 10.46 -6.43
C GLU A 99 18.27 10.18 -6.11
N MET A 100 17.38 10.38 -7.09
CA MET A 100 15.98 10.02 -6.96
C MET A 100 15.79 8.50 -6.76
N LEU A 101 16.55 7.66 -7.48
CA LEU A 101 16.52 6.22 -7.29
C LEU A 101 17.00 5.81 -5.89
N LYS A 102 18.08 6.43 -5.39
CA LYS A 102 18.57 6.21 -4.02
C LYS A 102 17.52 6.59 -2.98
N ASP A 103 16.86 7.75 -3.13
CA ASP A 103 15.80 8.19 -2.22
C ASP A 103 14.60 7.22 -2.23
N PHE A 104 14.17 6.79 -3.42
CA PHE A 104 13.14 5.76 -3.55
C PHE A 104 13.51 4.46 -2.81
N LEU A 105 14.72 3.94 -3.06
CA LEU A 105 15.20 2.71 -2.43
C LEU A 105 15.31 2.85 -0.91
N TYR A 106 15.80 3.99 -0.43
CA TYR A 106 15.89 4.29 1.00
C TYR A 106 14.53 4.20 1.67
N ARG A 107 13.53 4.93 1.16
CA ARG A 107 12.16 4.97 1.71
C ARG A 107 11.49 3.59 1.68
N MET A 108 11.67 2.84 0.59
CA MET A 108 11.19 1.46 0.50
C MET A 108 11.89 0.54 1.51
N CYS A 109 13.21 0.68 1.69
CA CYS A 109 13.97 -0.09 2.67
C CYS A 109 13.54 0.23 4.11
N VAL A 110 13.22 1.49 4.44
CA VAL A 110 12.67 1.85 5.76
C VAL A 110 11.34 1.12 6.00
N ALA A 111 10.41 1.18 5.05
CA ALA A 111 9.12 0.48 5.14
C ALA A 111 9.28 -1.04 5.28
N LEU A 112 10.13 -1.66 4.45
CA LEU A 112 10.36 -3.10 4.47
C LEU A 112 11.15 -3.55 5.70
N SER A 113 12.04 -2.70 6.23
CA SER A 113 12.77 -2.97 7.47
C SER A 113 11.82 -3.02 8.66
N LEU A 114 10.85 -2.09 8.75
CA LEU A 114 9.77 -2.17 9.72
C LEU A 114 9.04 -3.51 9.60
N PHE A 115 8.52 -3.84 8.42
CA PHE A 115 7.76 -5.08 8.22
C PHE A 115 8.55 -6.32 8.64
N ALA A 116 9.81 -6.42 8.22
CA ALA A 116 10.68 -7.53 8.61
C ALA A 116 10.88 -7.60 10.14
N ARG A 117 11.11 -6.45 10.78
CA ARG A 117 11.35 -6.36 12.22
C ARG A 117 10.15 -6.79 13.06
N ILE A 118 8.93 -6.55 12.58
CA ILE A 118 7.68 -6.95 13.26
C ILE A 118 7.03 -8.18 12.62
N SER A 119 7.81 -8.94 11.83
CA SER A 119 7.42 -10.20 11.19
C SER A 119 6.18 -10.12 10.29
N ILE A 120 5.90 -8.94 9.73
CA ILE A 120 4.85 -8.74 8.73
C ILE A 120 5.41 -9.05 7.34
N VAL A 121 4.66 -9.82 6.56
CA VAL A 121 4.83 -9.93 5.12
C VAL A 121 3.62 -9.24 4.47
N HIS A 122 3.88 -8.28 3.58
CA HIS A 122 2.81 -7.51 2.91
C HIS A 122 1.88 -8.38 2.05
N GLY A 123 2.42 -9.43 1.41
CA GLY A 123 1.66 -10.40 0.62
C GLY A 123 1.25 -9.93 -0.79
N ASP A 124 1.10 -8.63 -1.02
CA ASP A 124 0.72 -8.05 -2.33
C ASP A 124 1.47 -6.74 -2.65
N LEU A 125 2.80 -6.73 -2.50
CA LEU A 125 3.59 -5.53 -2.79
C LEU A 125 3.76 -5.35 -4.31
N LYS A 126 3.20 -4.27 -4.84
CA LYS A 126 3.22 -3.90 -6.27
C LYS A 126 3.10 -2.38 -6.43
N PRO A 127 3.34 -1.81 -7.63
CA PRO A 127 3.26 -0.35 -7.84
C PRO A 127 1.90 0.28 -7.47
N ASP A 128 0.79 -0.46 -7.58
CA ASP A 128 -0.53 0.04 -7.15
C ASP A 128 -0.63 0.25 -5.63
N ASN A 129 0.17 -0.51 -4.86
CA ASN A 129 0.17 -0.49 -3.40
C ASN A 129 1.28 0.41 -2.81
N ILE A 130 1.75 1.38 -3.60
CA ILE A 130 2.71 2.41 -3.18
C ILE A 130 2.17 3.75 -3.66
N ILE A 131 1.92 4.69 -2.76
CA ILE A 131 1.57 6.08 -3.12
C ILE A 131 2.83 6.93 -3.12
N ILE A 132 3.02 7.74 -4.15
CA ILE A 132 4.15 8.65 -4.31
C ILE A 132 3.63 10.07 -4.57
N ASP A 133 4.10 11.03 -3.78
CA ASP A 133 4.01 12.45 -4.11
C ASP A 133 5.30 12.84 -4.83
N TYR A 134 5.19 13.04 -6.14
CA TYR A 134 6.31 13.26 -7.04
C TYR A 134 6.22 14.64 -7.68
N ASP A 135 7.32 15.38 -7.61
CA ASP A 135 7.49 16.65 -8.28
C ASP A 135 8.26 16.47 -9.60
N PRO A 136 7.61 16.64 -10.76
CA PRO A 136 8.27 16.49 -12.06
C PRO A 136 9.23 17.64 -12.39
N GLU A 137 9.08 18.82 -11.80
CA GLU A 137 9.94 19.96 -12.09
C GLU A 137 11.31 19.80 -11.43
N THR A 138 11.32 19.39 -10.16
CA THR A 138 12.55 19.14 -9.39
C THR A 138 13.05 17.71 -9.48
N GLN A 139 12.27 16.82 -10.09
CA GLN A 139 12.50 15.36 -10.11
C GLN A 139 12.75 14.78 -8.71
N SER A 140 11.94 15.18 -7.73
CA SER A 140 12.09 14.73 -6.35
C SER A 140 10.83 14.04 -5.83
N ILE A 141 11.03 13.03 -4.97
CA ILE A 141 9.96 12.37 -4.23
C ILE A 141 9.76 13.14 -2.92
N ARG A 142 8.59 13.77 -2.77
CA ARG A 142 8.23 14.51 -1.54
C ARG A 142 7.78 13.55 -0.45
N SER A 143 7.02 12.52 -0.80
CA SER A 143 6.62 11.44 0.10
C SER A 143 6.42 10.13 -0.65
N LEU A 144 6.66 9.01 0.05
CA LEU A 144 6.35 7.66 -0.41
C LEU A 144 5.66 6.93 0.72
N LYS A 145 4.51 6.27 0.46
CA LYS A 145 3.80 5.48 1.46
C LYS A 145 3.36 4.14 0.89
N VAL A 146 3.78 3.05 1.54
CA VAL A 146 3.23 1.72 1.27
C VAL A 146 1.82 1.64 1.84
N ILE A 147 0.89 1.08 1.05
CA ILE A 147 -0.53 0.97 1.40
C ILE A 147 -1.03 -0.47 1.23
N ASP A 148 -2.24 -0.72 1.72
CA ASP A 148 -3.01 -1.96 1.47
C ASP A 148 -2.42 -3.24 2.07
N LEU A 149 -2.64 -3.41 3.37
CA LEU A 149 -2.21 -4.59 4.12
C LEU A 149 -3.29 -5.69 4.18
N GLY A 150 -4.32 -5.64 3.32
CA GLY A 150 -5.42 -6.61 3.34
C GLY A 150 -5.00 -8.05 3.04
N SER A 151 -3.89 -8.23 2.32
CA SER A 151 -3.29 -9.53 1.98
C SER A 151 -2.11 -9.91 2.88
N ALA A 152 -1.83 -9.12 3.91
CA ALA A 152 -0.66 -9.31 4.76
C ALA A 152 -0.82 -10.53 5.68
N PHE A 153 0.31 -11.05 6.15
CA PHE A 153 0.34 -12.14 7.13
C PHE A 153 1.59 -12.06 8.00
N LEU A 154 1.54 -12.74 9.15
CA LEU A 154 2.65 -12.81 10.08
C LEU A 154 3.48 -14.07 9.89
N LEU A 155 4.78 -13.95 10.13
CA LEU A 155 5.70 -15.08 10.25
C LEU A 155 6.03 -15.35 11.72
N ASN A 156 6.23 -16.62 12.07
CA ASN A 156 6.85 -17.01 13.34
C ASN A 156 8.39 -16.90 13.24
N GLU A 157 9.09 -17.17 14.34
CA GLU A 157 10.56 -17.14 14.41
C GLU A 157 11.23 -18.13 13.43
N GLU A 158 10.52 -19.18 13.01
CA GLU A 158 10.98 -20.19 12.05
C GLU A 158 10.71 -19.78 10.60
N GLY A 159 10.16 -18.57 10.35
CA GLY A 159 9.80 -18.08 9.02
C GLY A 159 8.54 -18.74 8.43
N ARG A 160 7.69 -19.36 9.25
CA ARG A 160 6.44 -20.00 8.84
C ARG A 160 5.26 -19.06 9.06
N THR A 161 4.31 -19.06 8.14
CA THR A 161 3.07 -18.27 8.28
C THR A 161 2.31 -18.69 9.54
N ILE A 162 2.04 -17.72 10.39
CA ILE A 162 1.11 -17.86 11.50
C ILE A 162 -0.28 -17.84 10.86
N ARG A 163 -0.90 -19.01 10.71
CA ARG A 163 -2.31 -19.08 10.31
C ARG A 163 -3.12 -18.49 11.45
N ASN A 164 -3.72 -17.32 11.21
CA ASN A 164 -4.73 -16.75 12.10
C ASN A 164 -5.82 -17.82 12.29
N GLN A 165 -6.01 -18.27 13.53
CA GLN A 165 -7.17 -19.06 13.96
C GLN A 165 -8.42 -18.18 13.97
#